data_AF-A0A4V3GQF0-F1
#
_entry.id   AF-A0A4V3GQF0-F1
#
_cell.length_a   1.000
_cell.length_b   1.000
_cell.length_c   1.000
_cell.angle_alpha   90.00
_cell.angle_beta   90.00
_cell.angle_gamma   90.00
#
_symmetry.space_group_name_H-M   'P 1'
#
loop_
_entity.id
_entity.type
_entity.pdbx_description
1 polymer ?
#
loop_
_entity_poly.entity_id
_entity_poly.type
_entity_poly.pdbx_seq_one_letter_code
_entity_poly.pdbx_strand_id
1 'polypeptide(L)'
;MVKRLLLVGAACFPLVGCFGEYSEAISYGESQIKEALKDPDSAKFSDVWFSPDANNGKPRTSGYVCGKVNAKNAIGGYAGDSAFVIYVGQTDSGFVSSSAVISQDSEGPNMAIITSSCKK
;
A
#
# COMPACT_ATOMS: atom_id res chain seq x y z
N MET A 1 -15.60 -56.30 -23.77
CA MET A 1 -14.35 -55.52 -23.83
C MET A 1 -14.63 -54.10 -23.42
N VAL A 2 -14.08 -53.70 -22.27
CA VAL A 2 -14.16 -52.36 -21.69
C VAL A 2 -13.16 -51.44 -22.38
N LYS A 3 -13.58 -50.23 -22.76
CA LYS A 3 -12.65 -49.11 -22.91
C LYS A 3 -13.24 -47.89 -22.20
N ARG A 4 -12.92 -47.80 -20.91
CA ARG A 4 -13.15 -46.62 -20.08
C ARG A 4 -12.15 -45.56 -20.54
N LEU A 5 -12.63 -44.52 -21.23
CA LEU A 5 -11.82 -43.33 -21.44
C LEU A 5 -12.25 -42.31 -20.39
N LEU A 6 -11.54 -42.34 -19.26
CA LEU A 6 -11.61 -41.31 -18.23
C LEU A 6 -10.96 -40.05 -18.81
N LEU A 7 -11.76 -39.12 -19.34
CA LEU A 7 -11.30 -37.76 -19.56
C LEU A 7 -11.30 -37.06 -18.20
N VAL A 8 -10.11 -36.95 -17.63
CA VAL A 8 -9.82 -36.16 -16.43
C VAL A 8 -10.15 -34.71 -16.73
N GLY A 9 -11.35 -34.28 -16.31
CA GLY A 9 -11.73 -32.89 -16.24
C GLY A 9 -11.00 -32.22 -15.08
N ALA A 10 -9.76 -31.80 -15.28
CA ALA A 10 -9.10 -30.82 -14.43
C ALA A 10 -9.21 -29.46 -15.14
N ALA A 11 -10.40 -28.86 -15.06
CA ALA A 11 -10.58 -27.45 -15.37
C ALA A 11 -9.79 -26.65 -14.33
N CYS A 12 -8.52 -26.40 -14.62
CA CYS A 12 -7.77 -25.34 -13.95
C CYS A 12 -8.35 -24.03 -14.50
N PHE A 13 -9.47 -23.60 -13.93
CA PHE A 13 -9.91 -22.22 -14.04
C PHE A 13 -8.70 -21.37 -13.64
N PRO A 14 -8.21 -20.46 -14.51
CA PRO A 14 -7.14 -19.58 -14.10
C PRO A 14 -7.64 -18.87 -12.85
N LEU A 15 -6.94 -19.08 -11.74
CA LEU A 15 -7.00 -18.24 -10.56
C LEU A 15 -6.57 -16.85 -11.02
N VAL A 16 -7.47 -16.11 -11.67
CA VAL A 16 -7.39 -14.66 -11.74
C VAL A 16 -7.66 -14.22 -10.32
N GLY A 17 -6.61 -14.30 -9.50
CA GLY A 17 -6.61 -13.67 -8.19
C GLY A 17 -7.00 -12.23 -8.43
N CYS A 18 -8.09 -11.78 -7.81
CA CYS A 18 -8.39 -10.37 -7.65
C CYS A 18 -7.28 -9.77 -6.77
N PHE A 19 -6.10 -9.55 -7.35
CA PHE A 19 -5.20 -8.54 -6.82
C PHE A 19 -5.98 -7.23 -6.92
N GLY A 20 -6.22 -6.59 -5.76
CA GLY A 20 -6.97 -5.34 -5.71
C GLY A 20 -6.37 -4.33 -6.69
N GLU A 21 -7.20 -3.51 -7.31
CA GLU A 21 -6.83 -2.60 -8.41
C GLU A 21 -5.54 -1.78 -8.16
N TYR A 22 -5.21 -1.54 -6.89
CA TYR A 22 -4.09 -0.73 -6.45
C TYR A 22 -3.04 -1.47 -5.60
N SER A 23 -3.00 -2.81 -5.62
CA SER A 23 -2.10 -3.58 -4.74
C SER A 23 -0.62 -3.26 -4.95
N GLU A 24 -0.20 -3.00 -6.18
CA GLU A 24 1.19 -2.63 -6.49
C GLU A 24 1.55 -1.24 -5.95
N ALA A 25 0.65 -0.26 -6.13
CA ALA A 25 0.82 1.09 -5.61
C ALA A 25 0.90 1.10 -4.08
N ILE A 26 0.04 0.31 -3.41
CA ILE A 26 0.06 0.13 -1.95
C ILE A 26 1.37 -0.49 -1.50
N SER A 27 1.80 -1.59 -2.12
CA SER A 27 3.05 -2.29 -1.77
C SER A 27 4.27 -1.37 -1.91
N TYR A 28 4.34 -0.60 -3.00
CA TYR A 28 5.39 0.39 -3.20
C TYR A 28 5.31 1.53 -2.16
N GLY A 29 4.12 2.05 -1.86
CA GLY A 29 3.96 3.06 -0.81
C GLY A 29 4.43 2.56 0.55
N GLU A 30 4.05 1.34 0.95
CA GLU A 30 4.52 0.72 2.20
C GLU A 30 6.04 0.56 2.24
N SER A 31 6.69 0.18 1.13
CA SER A 31 8.16 0.09 1.10
C SER A 31 8.82 1.45 1.30
N GLN A 32 8.29 2.50 0.69
CA GLN A 32 8.81 3.85 0.89
C GLN A 32 8.54 4.40 2.30
N ILE A 33 7.41 4.05 2.92
CA ILE A 33 7.17 4.37 4.34
C ILE A 33 8.18 3.64 5.22
N LYS A 34 8.47 2.35 4.95
CA LYS A 34 9.48 1.59 5.71
C LYS A 34 10.84 2.29 5.73
N GLU A 35 11.30 2.75 4.58
CA GLU A 35 12.58 3.46 4.44
C GLU A 35 12.64 4.76 5.25
N ALA A 36 11.50 5.37 5.55
CA ALA A 36 11.43 6.60 6.35
C ALA A 36 11.44 6.35 7.88
N LEU A 37 11.31 5.10 8.33
CA LEU A 37 11.26 4.74 9.75
C LEU A 37 12.66 4.62 10.37
N LYS A 38 12.72 4.71 11.70
CA LYS A 38 13.97 4.49 12.46
C LYS A 38 14.44 3.03 12.42
N ASP A 39 13.50 2.09 12.41
CA ASP A 39 13.73 0.65 12.27
C ASP A 39 12.78 0.12 11.17
N PRO A 40 13.22 0.10 9.90
CA PRO A 40 12.40 -0.31 8.75
C PRO A 40 11.85 -1.74 8.85
N ASP A 41 12.62 -2.66 9.41
CA ASP A 41 12.25 -4.08 9.51
C ASP A 41 11.19 -4.33 10.58
N SER A 42 11.05 -3.42 11.53
CA SER A 42 10.03 -3.50 12.58
C SER A 42 8.63 -3.00 12.16
N ALA A 43 8.49 -2.46 10.96
CA ALA A 43 7.25 -1.81 10.52
C ALA A 43 6.06 -2.77 10.50
N LYS A 44 4.99 -2.36 11.17
CA LYS A 44 3.68 -3.03 11.17
C LYS A 44 2.65 -2.08 10.60
N PHE A 45 2.11 -2.44 9.45
CA PHE A 45 1.09 -1.67 8.75
C PHE A 45 -0.31 -2.15 9.13
N SER A 46 -1.24 -1.21 9.27
CA SER A 46 -2.65 -1.47 9.52
C SER A 46 -3.52 -0.43 8.83
N ASP A 47 -4.77 -0.80 8.53
CA ASP A 47 -5.73 0.06 7.83
C ASP A 47 -5.12 0.71 6.58
N VAL A 48 -4.45 -0.04 5.69
CA VAL A 48 -3.81 0.54 4.50
C VAL A 48 -4.77 0.53 3.32
N TRP A 49 -4.90 1.67 2.63
CA TRP A 49 -5.68 1.80 1.41
C TRP A 49 -5.05 2.79 0.43
N PHE A 50 -5.51 2.73 -0.81
CA PHE A 50 -5.16 3.67 -1.86
C PHE A 50 -6.28 4.70 -2.04
N SER A 51 -5.92 5.98 -2.11
CA SER A 51 -6.80 7.11 -2.40
C SER A 51 -6.40 7.70 -3.75
N PRO A 52 -7.14 7.38 -4.83
CA PRO A 52 -6.85 7.90 -6.17
C PRO A 52 -6.89 9.43 -6.21
N ASP A 53 -5.95 10.05 -6.92
CA ASP A 53 -6.04 11.47 -7.24
C ASP A 53 -6.86 11.71 -8.52
N ALA A 54 -7.04 12.99 -8.89
CA ALA A 54 -7.78 13.36 -10.10
C ALA A 54 -7.10 12.92 -11.41
N ASN A 55 -5.81 12.57 -11.37
CA ASN A 55 -5.05 12.14 -12.53
C ASN A 55 -5.02 10.61 -12.68
N ASN A 56 -5.55 9.87 -11.70
CA ASN A 56 -5.59 8.43 -11.72
C ASN A 56 -6.44 7.93 -12.90
N GLY A 57 -5.87 7.07 -13.74
CA GLY A 57 -6.59 6.53 -14.87
C GLY A 57 -5.71 5.68 -15.77
N LYS A 58 -6.32 4.70 -16.45
CA LYS A 58 -5.56 3.79 -17.33
C LYS A 58 -4.81 4.59 -18.41
N PRO A 59 -3.51 4.30 -18.66
CA PRO A 59 -2.75 3.15 -18.15
C PRO A 59 -1.97 3.39 -16.85
N ARG A 60 -2.07 4.56 -16.20
CA ARG A 60 -1.20 4.95 -15.07
C ARG A 60 -1.96 5.14 -13.77
N THR A 61 -1.46 4.51 -12.72
CA THR A 61 -1.98 4.69 -11.36
C THR A 61 -1.33 5.91 -10.70
N SER A 62 -2.13 6.79 -10.09
CA SER A 62 -1.63 7.91 -9.28
C SER A 62 -2.55 8.22 -8.11
N GLY A 63 -1.98 8.63 -6.98
CA GLY A 63 -2.76 8.89 -5.78
C GLY A 63 -1.92 8.77 -4.53
N TYR A 64 -2.60 8.51 -3.42
CA TYR A 64 -2.00 8.47 -2.09
C TYR A 64 -2.19 7.10 -1.47
N VAL A 65 -1.10 6.54 -0.92
CA VAL A 65 -1.19 5.40 -0.01
C VAL A 65 -1.33 5.95 1.39
N CYS A 66 -2.40 5.53 2.06
CA CYS A 66 -2.83 6.01 3.35
C CYS A 66 -2.96 4.84 4.30
N GLY A 67 -2.65 5.06 5.58
CA GLY A 67 -2.90 4.06 6.60
C GLY A 67 -2.22 4.39 7.91
N LYS A 68 -1.95 3.37 8.71
CA LYS A 68 -1.22 3.47 9.96
C LYS A 68 0.01 2.57 9.93
N VAL A 69 1.06 3.03 10.59
CA VAL A 69 2.30 2.28 10.78
C VAL A 69 2.75 2.38 12.22
N ASN A 70 3.18 1.25 12.77
CA ASN A 70 3.80 1.17 14.09
C ASN A 70 5.17 0.52 13.94
N ALA A 71 6.19 1.17 14.46
CA ALA A 71 7.58 0.76 14.31
C ALA A 71 8.38 1.07 15.57
N LYS A 72 9.51 0.39 15.74
CA LYS A 72 10.42 0.67 16.85
C LYS A 72 11.08 2.04 16.68
N ASN A 73 11.18 2.75 17.79
CA ASN A 73 11.93 4.00 17.89
C ASN A 73 13.43 3.74 18.12
N ALA A 74 14.22 4.80 18.32
CA ALA A 74 15.67 4.71 18.48
C ALA A 74 16.13 3.90 19.72
N ILE A 75 15.25 3.65 20.69
CA ILE A 75 15.54 2.81 21.87
C ILE A 75 14.96 1.39 21.74
N GLY A 76 14.43 1.01 20.57
CA GLY A 76 13.95 -0.33 20.26
C GLY A 76 12.52 -0.66 20.69
N GLY A 77 11.75 0.33 21.17
CA GLY A 77 10.37 0.16 21.64
C GLY A 77 9.32 0.66 20.63
N TYR A 78 8.14 0.04 20.64
CA TYR A 78 6.98 0.53 19.87
C TYR A 78 6.25 1.62 20.67
N ALA A 79 6.00 2.77 20.04
CA ALA A 79 5.36 3.92 20.68
C ALA A 79 3.85 4.04 20.38
N GLY A 80 3.32 3.20 19.50
CA GLY A 80 1.93 3.26 19.06
C GLY A 80 1.81 3.54 17.56
N ASP A 81 0.57 3.47 17.08
CA ASP A 81 0.26 3.63 15.67
C ASP A 81 0.40 5.10 15.26
N SER A 82 1.08 5.32 14.14
CA SER A 82 1.27 6.63 13.53
C SER A 82 0.53 6.65 12.21
N ALA A 83 -0.30 7.66 11.95
CA ALA A 83 -0.91 7.82 10.65
C ALA A 83 0.15 8.20 9.62
N PHE A 84 0.02 7.68 8.41
CA PHE A 84 0.90 8.06 7.31
C PHE A 84 0.12 8.37 6.04
N VAL A 85 0.75 9.18 5.20
CA VAL A 85 0.38 9.36 3.80
C VAL A 85 1.63 9.48 2.94
N ILE A 86 1.59 8.89 1.76
CA ILE A 86 2.61 9.07 0.74
C ILE A 86 1.97 9.11 -0.65
N TYR A 87 2.34 10.10 -1.44
CA TYR A 87 1.96 10.14 -2.86
C TYR A 87 2.75 9.08 -3.63
N VAL A 88 2.07 8.32 -4.47
CA VAL A 88 2.67 7.37 -5.41
C VAL A 88 2.09 7.59 -6.80
N GLY A 89 2.96 7.52 -7.81
CA GLY A 89 2.58 7.69 -9.20
C GLY A 89 3.33 6.70 -10.09
N GLN A 90 2.64 6.16 -11.08
CA GLN A 90 3.24 5.26 -12.06
C GLN A 90 3.81 6.04 -13.24
N THR A 91 5.04 5.73 -13.59
CA THR A 91 5.76 6.23 -14.77
C THR A 91 6.11 5.07 -15.70
N ASP A 92 6.67 5.36 -16.87
CA ASP A 92 7.15 4.32 -17.79
C ASP A 92 8.32 3.51 -17.20
N SER A 93 9.00 4.02 -16.18
CA SER A 93 10.11 3.37 -15.48
C SER A 93 9.71 2.70 -14.16
N GLY A 94 8.42 2.66 -13.84
CA GLY A 94 7.89 2.11 -12.58
C GLY A 94 7.29 3.18 -11.67
N PHE A 95 7.10 2.84 -10.40
CA PHE A 95 6.51 3.75 -9.41
C PHE A 95 7.54 4.77 -8.90
N VAL A 96 7.06 5.99 -8.69
CA VAL A 96 7.76 7.06 -7.99
C VAL A 96 6.92 7.55 -6.82
N SER A 97 7.57 8.13 -5.81
CA SER A 97 6.91 8.70 -4.64
C SER A 97 7.36 10.10 -4.33
N SER A 98 6.53 10.84 -3.59
CA SER A 98 6.96 12.03 -2.86
C SER A 98 7.46 11.64 -1.45
N SER A 99 7.93 12.63 -0.68
CA SER A 99 8.33 12.40 0.71
C SER A 99 7.20 11.81 1.55
N ALA A 100 7.53 10.79 2.34
CA ALA A 100 6.64 10.21 3.32
C ALA A 100 6.25 11.25 4.39
N VAL A 101 4.96 11.32 4.71
CA VAL A 101 4.45 12.10 5.86
C VAL A 101 3.94 11.11 6.88
N ILE A 102 4.52 11.15 8.09
CA ILE A 102 4.15 10.30 9.22
C ILE A 102 3.83 11.22 10.41
N SER A 103 2.75 10.95 11.12
CA SER A 103 2.29 11.75 12.25
C SER A 103 1.76 10.86 13.37
N GLN A 104 2.32 11.03 14.56
CA GLN A 104 1.82 10.38 15.79
C GLN A 104 0.78 11.26 16.50
N ASP A 105 0.81 12.57 16.24
CA ASP A 105 -0.11 13.53 16.82
C ASP A 105 -1.44 13.54 16.05
N SER A 106 -2.55 13.58 16.79
CA SER A 106 -3.90 13.68 16.21
C SER A 106 -4.21 15.09 15.69
N GLU A 107 -3.36 16.07 15.96
CA GLU A 107 -3.53 17.48 15.63
C GLU A 107 -2.20 18.04 15.11
N GLY A 108 -2.25 18.85 14.06
CA GLY A 108 -1.06 19.49 13.49
C GLY A 108 -1.00 19.49 11.96
N PRO A 109 0.04 20.11 11.38
CA PRO A 109 0.15 20.29 9.93
C PRO A 109 0.24 18.95 9.19
N ASN A 110 0.95 17.96 9.74
CA ASN A 110 1.05 16.63 9.12
C ASN A 110 -0.30 15.91 9.10
N MET A 111 -1.08 16.01 10.17
CA MET A 111 -2.42 15.42 10.21
C MET A 111 -3.39 16.11 9.25
N ALA A 112 -3.27 17.44 9.06
CA ALA A 112 -4.04 18.16 8.04
C ALA A 112 -3.70 17.69 6.62
N ILE A 113 -2.42 17.39 6.34
CA ILE A 113 -1.99 16.81 5.05
C ILE A 113 -2.58 15.40 4.87
N ILE A 114 -2.49 14.55 5.90
CA ILE A 114 -3.04 13.19 5.86
C ILE A 114 -4.54 13.23 5.58
N THR A 115 -5.29 13.99 6.36
CA THR A 115 -6.76 14.08 6.22
C THR A 115 -7.23 14.68 4.90
N SER A 116 -6.51 15.66 4.34
CA SER A 116 -6.85 16.25 3.04
C SER A 116 -6.52 15.35 1.84
N SER A 117 -5.51 14.49 1.98
CA SER A 117 -5.05 13.59 0.91
C SER A 117 -5.77 12.24 0.93
N CYS A 118 -6.07 11.71 2.12
CA CYS A 118 -6.61 10.37 2.32
C CYS A 118 -8.14 10.34 2.28
N LYS A 119 -8.69 10.40 1.07
CA LYS A 119 -10.13 10.30 0.82
C LYS A 119 -10.51 8.83 0.61
N LYS A 120 -11.50 8.35 1.36
CA LYS A 120 -12.11 7.03 1.15
C LYS A 120 -13.31 7.15 0.23
#